data_AF-A0A2M7R1F0-F1
#
_entry.id   AF-A0A2M7R1F0-F1
#
_cell.length_a   1.000
_cell.length_b   1.000
_cell.length_c   1.000
_cell.angle_alpha   90.00
_cell.angle_beta   90.00
_cell.angle_gamma   90.00
#
_symmetry.space_group_name_H-M   'P 1'
#
loop_
_entity.id
_entity.type
_entity.pdbx_description
1 polymer ?
#
loop_
_entity_poly.entity_id
_entity_poly.type
_entity_poly.pdbx_seq_one_letter_code
_entity_poly.pdbx_strand_id
1 'polypeptide(L)' 'MKRKKLRKKIESLREQIKEHEEKIEAERKKSFPHEGCIAHWEREIMTFEKQIEKAMKKLEE' A
#
# COMPACT_ATOMS: atom_id res chain seq x y z
N MET A 1 10.82 6.24 -21.59
CA MET A 1 10.90 6.80 -20.20
C MET A 1 9.61 6.63 -19.36
N LYS A 2 8.39 6.74 -19.92
CA LYS A 2 7.13 6.66 -19.13
C LYS A 2 6.93 5.32 -18.39
N ARG A 3 7.16 4.18 -19.06
CA ARG A 3 7.03 2.84 -18.44
C ARG A 3 7.98 2.62 -17.25
N LYS A 4 9.23 3.11 -17.32
CA LYS A 4 10.20 3.03 -16.21
C LYS A 4 9.75 3.84 -14.99
N LYS A 5 9.16 5.03 -15.20
CA LYS A 5 8.60 5.85 -14.10
C LYS A 5 7.38 5.19 -13.45
N LEU A 6 6.51 4.55 -14.25
CA LEU A 6 5.36 3.80 -13.74
C LEU A 6 5.78 2.60 -12.89
N ARG A 7 6.77 1.82 -13.36
CA ARG A 7 7.33 0.70 -12.59
C ARG A 7 7.89 1.16 -11.24
N LYS A 8 8.74 2.20 -11.24
CA LYS A 8 9.28 2.76 -9.99
C LYS A 8 8.20 3.28 -9.04
N LYS A 9 7.12 3.87 -9.58
CA LYS A 9 5.96 4.29 -8.78
C LYS A 9 5.24 3.10 -8.15
N ILE A 10 5.04 2.01 -8.91
CA ILE A 10 4.43 0.78 -8.39
C ILE A 10 5.30 0.17 -7.29
N GLU A 11 6.61 0.09 -7.48
CA GLU A 11 7.53 -0.43 -6.47
C GLU A 11 7.48 0.40 -5.18
N SER A 12 7.51 1.73 -5.28
CA SER A 12 7.39 2.61 -4.12
C SER A 12 6.04 2.46 -3.41
N LEU A 13 4.93 2.33 -4.14
CA LEU A 13 3.62 2.10 -3.53
C LEU A 13 3.54 0.73 -2.83
N ARG A 14 4.18 -0.31 -3.40
CA ARG A 14 4.26 -1.64 -2.78
C ARG A 14 5.08 -1.63 -1.49
N GLU A 15 6.19 -0.89 -1.47
CA GLU A 15 6.99 -0.71 -0.25
C GLU A 15 6.17 -0.04 0.85
N GLN A 16 5.44 1.04 0.51
CA GLN A 16 4.53 1.70 1.46
C GLN A 16 3.43 0.77 1.96
N ILE A 17 2.80 -0.02 1.08
CA ILE A 17 1.79 -1.02 1.49
C ILE A 17 2.39 -1.98 2.50
N LYS A 18 3.57 -2.54 2.19
CA LYS A 18 4.25 -3.49 3.09
C LYS A 18 4.52 -2.86 4.46
N GLU A 19 5.02 -1.62 4.51
CA GLU A 19 5.23 -0.92 5.79
C GLU A 19 3.92 -0.75 6.59
N HIS A 20 2.79 -0.49 5.92
CA HIS A 20 1.49 -0.38 6.59
C HIS A 20 0.98 -1.73 7.06
N GLU A 21 1.15 -2.80 6.27
CA GLU A 21 0.81 -4.16 6.66
C GLU A 21 1.63 -4.61 7.88
N GLU A 22 2.94 -4.32 7.91
CA GLU A 22 3.81 -4.61 9.07
C GLU A 22 3.36 -3.83 10.32
N LYS A 23 2.96 -2.57 10.18
CA LYS A 23 2.39 -1.77 11.29
C LYS A 23 1.07 -2.34 11.79
N ILE A 24 0.17 -2.73 10.88
CA ILE A 24 -1.11 -3.36 11.23
C ILE A 24 -0.85 -4.67 11.98
N GLU A 25 0.05 -5.52 11.48
CA GLU A 25 0.38 -6.79 12.11
C GLU A 25 0.97 -6.58 13.52
N ALA A 26 1.90 -5.65 13.67
CA ALA A 26 2.48 -5.29 14.96
C ALA A 26 1.43 -4.75 15.94
N GLU A 27 0.51 -3.91 15.46
CA GLU A 27 -0.57 -3.35 16.27
C GLU A 27 -1.57 -4.43 16.70
N ARG A 28 -1.95 -5.34 15.81
CA ARG A 28 -2.84 -6.47 16.11
C ARG A 28 -2.27 -7.44 17.14
N LYS A 29 -0.94 -7.51 17.28
CA LYS A 29 -0.26 -8.34 18.29
C LYS A 29 -0.23 -7.71 19.68
N LYS A 30 -0.57 -6.42 19.82
CA LYS A 30 -0.62 -5.75 21.13
C LYS A 30 -1.81 -6.24 21.94
N SER A 31 -1.69 -6.19 23.27
CA SER A 31 -2.79 -6.55 24.18
C SER A 31 -4.01 -5.64 24.06
N PHE A 32 -3.80 -4.40 23.60
CA PHE A 32 -4.84 -3.42 23.31
C PHE A 32 -4.57 -2.80 21.93
N PRO A 33 -5.03 -3.41 20.84
CA PRO A 33 -4.81 -2.89 19.50
C PRO A 33 -5.58 -1.59 19.29
N HIS A 34 -4.93 -0.59 18.70
CA HIS A 34 -5.61 0.65 18.34
C HIS A 34 -6.35 0.50 16.99
N GLU A 35 -7.61 0.05 17.04
CA GLU A 35 -8.44 -0.19 15.85
C GLU A 35 -8.54 1.02 14.90
N GLY A 36 -8.56 2.24 15.45
CA GLY A 36 -8.57 3.45 14.63
C GLY A 36 -7.32 3.63 13.75
N CYS A 37 -6.14 3.20 14.21
CA CYS A 37 -4.90 3.27 13.45
C CYS A 37 -4.88 2.16 12.40
N ILE A 38 -5.32 0.96 12.76
CA ILE A 38 -5.46 -0.18 11.85
C ILE A 38 -6.39 0.20 10.68
N ALA A 39 -7.59 0.73 10.99
CA ALA A 39 -8.55 1.13 9.97
C ALA A 39 -8.03 2.28 9.09
N HIS A 40 -7.21 3.17 9.64
CA HIS A 40 -6.55 4.22 8.85
C HIS A 40 -5.56 3.62 7.85
N TRP A 41 -4.65 2.77 8.32
CA TRP A 41 -3.66 2.12 7.47
C TRP A 41 -4.30 1.20 6.43
N GLU A 42 -5.37 0.48 6.77
CA GLU A 42 -6.13 -0.34 5.80
C GLU A 42 -6.74 0.52 4.68
N ARG A 43 -7.24 1.73 4.99
CA ARG A 43 -7.74 2.67 3.97
C ARG A 43 -6.64 3.21 3.07
N GLU A 44 -5.46 3.47 3.63
CA GLU A 44 -4.29 3.89 2.85
C GLU A 44 -3.83 2.77 1.91
N ILE A 45 -3.73 1.54 2.41
CA ILE A 45 -3.42 0.34 1.61
C ILE A 45 -4.39 0.21 0.44
N MET A 46 -5.71 0.23 0.69
CA MET A 46 -6.72 0.15 -0.38
C MET A 46 -6.57 1.26 -1.43
N THR A 47 -6.15 2.45 -1.01
CA THR A 47 -5.91 3.58 -1.92
C THR A 47 -4.65 3.36 -2.75
N PHE A 48 -3.58 2.86 -2.16
CA PHE A 48 -2.34 2.53 -2.84
C PHE A 48 -2.50 1.37 -3.82
N GLU A 49 -3.23 0.32 -3.44
CA GLU A 49 -3.56 -0.81 -4.32
C GLU A 49 -4.32 -0.35 -5.57
N LYS A 50 -5.34 0.51 -5.41
CA LYS A 50 -6.05 1.11 -6.56
C LYS A 50 -5.13 1.92 -7.45
N GLN A 51 -4.14 2.61 -6.89
CA GLN A 51 -3.15 3.34 -7.69
C GLN A 51 -2.20 2.40 -8.44
N ILE A 52 -1.79 1.30 -7.82
CA ILE A 52 -0.99 0.24 -8.45
C ILE A 52 -1.76 -0.39 -9.59
N GLU A 53 -3.02 -0.78 -9.39
CA GLU A 53 -3.86 -1.39 -10.43
C GLU A 53 -3.99 -0.47 -11.65
N LYS A 54 -4.26 0.82 -11.44
CA LYS A 54 -4.32 1.81 -12.52
C LYS A 54 -2.97 1.98 -13.23
N ALA A 55 -1.86 1.94 -12.51
CA ALA A 55 -0.53 2.06 -13.08
C ALA A 55 -0.11 0.79 -13.86
N MET A 56 -0.55 -0.38 -13.40
CA MET A 56 -0.34 -1.67 -14.06
C MET A 56 -1.14 -1.78 -15.36
N LYS A 57 -2.44 -1.42 -15.34
CA LYS A 57 -3.26 -1.38 -16.56
C LYS A 57 -2.61 -0.52 -17.66
N LYS A 58 -2.07 0.65 -17.28
CA LYS A 58 -1.33 1.56 -18.18
C LYS A 58 0.04 1.03 -18.65
N LEU A 59 0.59 0.02 -17.98
CA LEU A 59 1.83 -0.63 -18.40
C LEU A 59 1.56 -1.74 -19.43
N GLU A 60 0.37 -2.35 -19.36
CA GLU A 60 -0.10 -3.39 -20.28
C GLU A 60 -0.66 -2.80 -21.58
N GLU A 61 -1.14 -1.54 -21.57
CA GLU A 61 -1.39 -0.72 -22.77
C GLU A 61 -0.09 -0.28 -23.50
#